data_AF-A0A5C9BRG9-F1
#
_entry.id   AF-A0A5C9BRG9-F1
#
_cell.length_a   1.000
_cell.length_b   1.000
_cell.length_c   1.000
_cell.angle_alpha   90.00
_cell.angle_beta   90.00
_cell.angle_gamma   90.00
#
_symmetry.space_group_name_H-M   'P 1'
#
loop_
_entity.id
_entity.type
_entity.pdbx_description
1 polymer ?
#
loop_
_entity_poly.entity_id
_entity_poly.type
_entity_poly.pdbx_seq_one_letter_code
_entity_poly.pdbx_strand_id
1 'polypeptide(L)'
;MEKEARSNGAQLIVANSHAADTASRLGLPLLRAGFPQYDHVGGYARTWVGYRGTRQALFDLANLMLGQHHELAPYRSIYWADDRDGVSKQHVISSAAVGLVH
;
A
#
# COMPACT_ATOMS: atom_id res chain seq x y z
N MET A 1 21.49 3.58 1.77
CA MET A 1 20.12 3.08 2.05
C MET A 1 19.46 2.51 0.80
N GLU A 2 19.21 3.28 -0.26
CA GLU A 2 18.42 2.80 -1.41
C GLU A 2 18.98 1.52 -2.07
N LYS A 3 20.31 1.48 -2.32
CA LYS A 3 20.98 0.28 -2.87
C LYS A 3 20.81 -0.95 -1.99
N GLU A 4 21.02 -0.79 -0.68
CA GLU A 4 20.85 -1.86 0.32
C GLU A 4 19.40 -2.36 0.39
N ALA A 5 18.42 -1.44 0.32
CA ALA A 5 17.00 -1.80 0.34
C ALA A 5 16.62 -2.68 -0.87
N ARG A 6 17.12 -2.34 -2.08
CA ARG A 6 16.93 -3.17 -3.27
C ARG A 6 17.63 -4.53 -3.15
N SER A 7 18.90 -4.52 -2.72
CA SER A 7 19.71 -5.73 -2.58
C SER A 7 19.09 -6.76 -1.63
N ASN A 8 18.46 -6.30 -0.55
CA ASN A 8 17.90 -7.16 0.48
C ASN A 8 16.39 -7.39 0.33
N GLY A 9 15.77 -6.92 -0.76
CA GLY A 9 14.33 -7.11 -1.01
C GLY A 9 13.44 -6.47 0.06
N ALA A 10 13.76 -5.25 0.48
CA ALA A 10 12.94 -4.53 1.47
C ALA A 10 11.49 -4.38 0.99
N GLN A 11 10.53 -4.56 1.90
CA GLN A 11 9.10 -4.47 1.61
C GLN A 11 8.43 -3.24 2.24
N LEU A 12 9.12 -2.56 3.15
CA LEU A 12 8.65 -1.39 3.88
C LEU A 12 9.82 -0.51 4.25
N ILE A 13 9.61 0.81 4.24
CA ILE A 13 10.54 1.77 4.80
C ILE A 13 9.93 2.38 6.07
N VAL A 14 10.71 2.45 7.15
CA VAL A 14 10.34 3.14 8.39
C VAL A 14 11.31 4.30 8.59
N ALA A 15 10.85 5.53 8.35
CA ALA A 15 11.72 6.72 8.34
C ALA A 15 10.92 8.03 8.41
N ASN A 16 11.63 9.16 8.51
CA ASN A 16 11.03 10.49 8.58
C ASN A 16 10.64 11.04 7.18
N SER A 17 10.20 12.31 7.09
CA SER A 17 9.73 12.91 5.83
C SER A 17 10.76 12.91 4.69
N HIS A 18 12.06 12.97 4.99
CA HIS A 18 13.11 12.98 3.96
C HIS A 18 13.17 11.69 3.15
N ALA A 19 12.67 10.57 3.69
CA ALA A 19 12.64 9.31 2.98
C ALA A 19 11.48 9.20 1.96
N ALA A 20 10.59 10.21 1.87
CA ALA A 20 9.44 10.19 0.97
C ALA A 20 9.82 9.85 -0.48
N ASP A 21 10.78 10.61 -0.99
CA ASP A 21 11.23 10.53 -2.36
C ASP A 21 11.99 9.22 -2.65
N THR A 22 12.77 8.75 -1.67
CA THR A 22 13.43 7.44 -1.74
C THR A 22 12.44 6.28 -1.75
N ALA A 23 11.40 6.32 -0.91
CA ALA A 23 10.36 5.30 -0.90
C ALA A 23 9.56 5.27 -2.21
N SER A 24 9.24 6.45 -2.74
CA SER A 24 8.60 6.60 -4.05
C SER A 24 9.44 5.95 -5.16
N ARG A 25 10.75 6.26 -5.25
CA ARG A 25 11.67 5.64 -6.22
C ARG A 25 11.81 4.12 -6.08
N LEU A 26 11.66 3.61 -4.86
CA LEU A 26 11.74 2.18 -4.58
C LEU A 26 10.40 1.47 -4.82
N GLY A 27 9.29 2.20 -4.98
CA GLY A 27 7.95 1.64 -5.02
C GLY A 27 7.58 0.93 -3.70
N LEU A 28 8.10 1.42 -2.57
CA LEU A 28 7.86 0.82 -1.26
C LEU A 28 6.99 1.73 -0.39
N PRO A 29 6.10 1.14 0.44
CA PRO A 29 5.34 1.89 1.42
C PRO A 29 6.28 2.51 2.46
N LEU A 30 5.84 3.61 3.06
CA LEU A 30 6.63 4.38 4.01
C LEU A 30 5.84 4.67 5.28
N LEU A 31 6.26 4.06 6.39
CA LEU A 31 5.78 4.37 7.72
C LEU A 31 6.58 5.55 8.29
N ARG A 32 5.92 6.70 8.45
CA ARG A 32 6.53 7.90 9.03
C ARG A 32 6.89 7.68 10.50
N ALA A 33 8.18 7.64 10.80
CA ALA A 33 8.72 7.52 12.16
C ALA A 33 9.94 8.43 12.37
N GLY A 34 10.12 8.91 13.61
CA GLY A 34 11.18 9.86 13.94
C GLY A 34 10.88 11.31 13.53
N PHE A 35 11.89 12.16 13.55
CA PHE A 35 11.80 13.59 13.21
C PHE A 35 12.74 13.94 12.04
N PRO A 36 12.41 14.91 11.17
CA PRO A 36 11.17 15.69 11.09
C PRO A 36 10.03 15.02 10.32
N GLN A 37 8.79 15.37 10.68
CA GLN A 37 7.56 14.96 9.99
C GLN A 37 6.77 16.18 9.51
N TYR A 38 7.19 16.77 8.39
CA TYR A 38 6.55 17.98 7.84
C TYR A 38 5.37 17.68 6.90
N ASP A 39 5.26 16.44 6.41
CA ASP A 39 4.26 16.00 5.45
C ASP A 39 3.11 15.20 6.09
N HIS A 40 3.06 15.13 7.43
CA HIS A 40 2.02 14.43 8.19
C HIS A 40 1.55 15.29 9.35
N VAL A 41 0.27 15.69 9.30
CA VAL A 41 -0.36 16.47 10.38
C VAL A 41 -0.46 15.62 11.65
N GLY A 42 -0.03 16.19 12.78
CA GLY A 42 -0.06 15.52 14.08
C GLY A 42 0.97 14.38 14.24
N GLY A 43 1.85 14.17 13.26
CA GLY A 43 2.86 13.10 13.31
C GLY A 43 3.81 13.22 14.51
N TYR A 44 4.13 14.45 14.92
CA TYR A 44 4.93 14.75 16.11
C TYR A 44 4.25 14.39 17.44
N ALA A 45 2.91 14.31 17.47
CA ALA A 45 2.14 14.00 18.66
C ALA A 45 1.79 12.50 18.76
N ARG A 46 2.19 11.70 17.77
CA ARG A 46 1.87 10.27 17.71
C ARG A 46 2.54 9.48 18.83
N THR A 47 1.74 8.78 19.62
CA THR A 47 2.24 7.84 20.63
C THR A 47 2.72 6.54 19.99
N TRP A 48 3.99 6.18 20.22
CA TRP A 48 4.58 4.92 19.74
C TRP A 48 4.67 3.84 20.82
N VAL A 49 4.73 4.25 22.08
CA VAL A 49 5.05 3.37 23.21
C VAL A 49 3.80 3.03 24.02
N GLY A 50 3.84 1.87 24.68
CA GLY A 50 2.74 1.35 25.48
C GLY A 50 1.69 0.65 24.62
N TYR A 51 0.78 -0.07 25.27
CA TYR A 51 -0.15 -0.97 24.59
C TYR A 51 -0.95 -0.30 23.47
N ARG A 52 -1.47 0.90 23.71
CA ARG A 52 -2.26 1.63 22.72
C ARG A 52 -1.40 2.07 21.52
N GLY A 53 -0.19 2.57 21.78
CA GLY A 53 0.73 3.03 20.74
C GLY A 53 1.23 1.88 19.87
N THR A 54 1.68 0.78 20.48
CA THR A 54 2.13 -0.41 19.75
C THR A 54 1.01 -1.01 18.91
N ARG A 55 -0.20 -1.15 19.47
CA ARG A 55 -1.36 -1.65 18.71
C ARG A 55 -1.68 -0.76 17.50
N GLN A 56 -1.63 0.56 17.67
CA GLN A 56 -1.86 1.48 16.56
C GLN A 56 -0.77 1.35 15.48
N ALA A 57 0.51 1.25 15.88
CA ALA A 57 1.61 1.05 14.94
C ALA A 57 1.45 -0.25 14.13
N LEU A 58 0.95 -1.33 14.74
CA LEU A 58 0.64 -2.58 14.04
C LEU A 58 -0.46 -2.41 13.00
N PHE A 59 -1.54 -1.68 13.34
CA PHE A 59 -2.59 -1.39 12.37
C PHE A 59 -2.10 -0.53 11.22
N ASP A 60 -1.29 0.48 11.49
CA ASP A 60 -0.75 1.35 10.46
C ASP A 60 0.18 0.56 9.51
N LEU A 61 0.99 -0.35 10.04
CA LEU A 61 1.81 -1.26 9.23
C LEU A 61 0.93 -2.20 8.39
N ALA A 62 -0.10 -2.81 8.99
CA ALA A 62 -0.99 -3.73 8.28
C ALA A 62 -1.72 -3.03 7.13
N ASN A 63 -2.23 -1.81 7.36
CA ASN A 63 -2.90 -1.02 6.34
C ASN A 63 -1.95 -0.59 5.22
N LEU A 64 -0.70 -0.23 5.55
CA LEU A 64 0.33 0.09 4.55
C LEU A 64 0.66 -1.11 3.66
N MET A 65 0.79 -2.30 4.25
CA MET A 65 1.01 -3.53 3.48
C MET A 65 -0.20 -3.84 2.59
N LEU A 66 -1.41 -3.77 3.15
CA LEU A 66 -2.64 -4.06 2.42
C LEU A 66 -2.84 -3.13 1.22
N GLY A 67 -2.53 -1.84 1.35
CA GLY A 67 -2.61 -0.88 0.25
C GLY A 67 -1.60 -1.13 -0.89
N GLN A 68 -0.57 -1.95 -0.67
CA GLN A 68 0.39 -2.36 -1.72
C GLN A 68 0.01 -3.67 -2.40
N HIS A 69 -0.83 -4.49 -1.76
CA HIS A 69 -1.34 -5.71 -2.36
C HIS A 69 -2.31 -5.34 -3.47
N HIS A 70 -1.84 -5.47 -4.72
CA HIS A 70 -2.70 -5.44 -5.88
C HIS A 70 -3.63 -6.64 -5.85
N GLU A 71 -4.90 -6.43 -6.19
CA GLU A 71 -5.91 -7.48 -6.27
C GLU A 71 -5.34 -8.66 -7.07
N LEU A 72 -5.31 -9.85 -6.46
CA LEU A 72 -4.95 -11.05 -7.18
C LEU A 72 -5.87 -11.16 -8.38
N ALA A 73 -5.30 -11.23 -9.59
CA ALA A 73 -6.08 -11.36 -10.80
C ALA A 73 -7.10 -12.50 -10.59
N PRO A 74 -8.40 -12.26 -10.85
CA PRO A 74 -9.44 -13.24 -10.57
C PRO A 74 -9.04 -14.57 -11.21
N TYR A 75 -8.94 -15.62 -10.39
CA TYR A 75 -8.60 -16.93 -10.91
C TYR A 75 -9.71 -17.40 -11.85
N ARG A 76 -9.44 -17.43 -13.15
CA ARG A 76 -10.34 -17.98 -14.16
C ARG A 76 -10.02 -19.45 -14.30
N SER A 77 -10.96 -20.32 -13.89
CA SER A 77 -10.78 -21.76 -14.03
C SER A 77 -10.70 -22.16 -15.49
N ILE A 78 -9.96 -23.24 -15.79
CA ILE A 78 -9.88 -23.83 -17.13
C ILE A 78 -11.24 -24.36 -17.63
N TYR A 79 -12.21 -24.53 -16.74
CA TYR A 79 -13.58 -24.94 -17.04
C TYR A 79 -14.53 -23.75 -17.22
N TRP A 80 -14.04 -22.52 -17.15
CA TRP A 80 -14.81 -21.32 -17.48
C TRP A 80 -15.01 -21.25 -19.00
N ALA A 81 -15.88 -22.12 -19.51
CA ALA A 81 -16.41 -22.02 -20.85
C ALA A 81 -17.38 -20.83 -20.90
N ASP A 82 -17.08 -19.87 -21.75
CA ASP A 82 -17.92 -18.71 -22.11
C ASP A 82 -19.17 -19.12 -22.94
N ASP A 83 -19.57 -20.38 -22.84
CA ASP A 83 -20.49 -21.05 -23.79
C ASP A 83 -21.82 -21.47 -23.14
N ARG A 84 -22.20 -20.87 -22.01
CA ARG A 84 -23.51 -21.16 -21.40
C ARG A 84 -24.65 -20.31 -21.95
N ASP A 85 -24.38 -19.22 -22.64
CA ASP A 85 -25.42 -18.39 -23.26
C ASP A 85 -24.83 -17.74 -24.52
N GLY A 86 -25.37 -18.08 -25.70
CA GLY A 86 -24.91 -17.63 -27.02
C GLY A 86 -25.07 -16.13 -27.31
N VAL A 87 -24.59 -15.25 -26.42
CA VAL A 87 -24.54 -13.79 -26.61
C VAL A 87 -23.23 -13.27 -26.02
N SER A 88 -22.18 -13.24 -26.83
CA SER A 88 -20.92 -12.58 -26.52
C SER A 88 -21.12 -11.05 -26.48
N LYS A 89 -21.48 -10.52 -25.31
CA LYS A 89 -21.28 -9.09 -25.02
C LYS A 89 -20.00 -8.95 -24.20
N GLN A 90 -18.99 -8.38 -24.85
CA GLN A 90 -17.83 -7.76 -24.23
C GLN A 90 -18.30 -6.83 -23.09
N HIS A 91 -18.23 -7.31 -21.85
CA HIS A 91 -18.32 -6.43 -20.70
C HIS A 91 -16.91 -5.88 -20.46
N VAL A 92 -16.64 -4.74 -21.09
CA VAL A 92 -15.55 -3.86 -20.66
C VAL A 92 -15.93 -3.39 -19.26
N ILE A 93 -15.37 -4.02 -18.23
CA ILE A 93 -15.40 -3.45 -16.89
C ILE A 93 -14.56 -2.18 -16.98
N SER A 94 -15.22 -1.04 -17.17
CA SER A 94 -14.60 0.27 -16.99
C SER A 94 -14.14 0.33 -15.55
N SER A 95 -12.83 0.25 -15.34
CA SER A 95 -12.19 0.63 -14.08
C SER A 95 -12.52 2.11 -13.88
N ALA A 96 -13.54 2.38 -13.08
CA ALA A 96 -13.89 3.73 -12.68
C ALA A 96 -12.73 4.24 -11.80
N ALA A 97 -11.94 5.10 -12.41
CA ALA A 97 -10.90 5.87 -11.77
C ALA A 97 -11.42 6.53 -10.48
N VAL A 98 -10.65 6.35 -9.41
CA VAL A 98 -10.27 7.39 -8.44
C VAL A 98 -11.41 8.34 -8.07
N GLY A 99 -12.28 7.88 -7.16
CA GLY A 99 -13.18 8.73 -6.40
C GLY A 99 -12.42 9.42 -5.26
N LEU A 100 -12.01 10.66 -5.53
CA LEU A 100 -11.71 11.74 -4.58
C LEU A 100 -12.54 11.62 -3.28
N VAL A 101 -11.90 11.52 -2.12
CA VAL A 101 -12.54 11.82 -0.83
C VAL A 101 -11.79 12.96 -0.15
N HIS A 102 -12.58 13.99 0.15
CA HIS A 102 -12.23 15.23 0.83
C HIS A 102 -11.65 15.02 2.23
#